data_AF-A0A5E9A7Y6-F1
#
_entry.id   AF-A0A5E9A7Y6-F1
#
_cell.length_a   1.000
_cell.length_b   1.000
_cell.length_c   1.000
_cell.angle_alpha   90.00
_cell.angle_beta   90.00
_cell.angle_gamma   90.00
#
_symmetry.space_group_name_H-M   'P 1'
#
loop_
_entity.id
_entity.type
_entity.pdbx_description
1 polymer ?
#
loop_
_entity_poly.entity_id
_entity_poly.type
_entity_poly.pdbx_seq_one_letter_code
_entity_poly.pdbx_strand_id
1 'polypeptide(L)'
;AANVTHGATPGALSRQRVGTGFLTGVRVIDIFTPLCFGQRLGIFAGSGVGKSTLLAMLAGAEAFDTVVVALIGERGREVREFLEDTIGAE
;
A
#
# COMPACT_ATOMS: atom_id res chain seq x y z
N ALA A 1 -1.65 15.70 22.87
CA ALA A 1 -0.94 16.63 21.98
C ALA A 1 -0.38 15.81 20.83
N ALA A 2 -0.87 16.01 19.61
CA ALA A 2 -0.44 15.24 18.45
C ALA A 2 0.96 15.72 18.04
N ASN A 3 1.96 14.83 18.06
CA ASN A 3 3.25 15.08 17.45
C ASN A 3 3.06 15.17 15.93
N VAL A 4 2.86 16.38 15.42
CA VAL A 4 2.87 16.62 13.98
C VAL A 4 4.32 16.46 13.52
N THR A 5 4.63 15.33 12.88
CA THR A 5 5.95 15.06 12.29
C THR A 5 6.09 15.89 11.01
N HIS A 6 6.40 17.17 11.14
CA HIS A 6 6.87 17.98 10.01
C HIS A 6 8.29 17.54 9.64
N GLY A 7 8.41 16.44 8.90
CA GLY A 7 9.66 16.07 8.23
C GLY A 7 9.93 17.05 7.10
N ALA A 8 11.16 17.57 7.02
CA ALA A 8 11.58 18.38 5.88
C ALA A 8 11.51 17.54 4.60
N THR A 9 10.84 18.03 3.56
CA THR A 9 10.74 17.35 2.27
C THR A 9 12.15 17.13 1.71
N PRO A 10 12.55 15.89 1.34
CA PRO A 10 13.84 15.65 0.71
C PRO A 10 13.98 16.49 -0.57
N GLY A 11 15.13 17.15 -0.71
CA GLY A 11 15.46 17.95 -1.90
C GLY A 11 15.35 17.10 -3.17
N ALA A 12 14.96 17.73 -4.30
CA ALA A 12 14.69 16.98 -5.54
C ALA A 12 15.88 16.11 -5.99
N LEU A 13 17.10 16.62 -5.83
CA LEU A 13 18.34 15.94 -6.20
C LEU A 13 18.80 14.89 -5.18
N SER A 14 18.27 14.89 -3.96
CA SER A 14 18.59 13.90 -2.93
C SER A 14 17.64 12.71 -2.93
N ARG A 15 16.65 12.68 -3.84
CA ARG A 15 15.71 11.56 -3.97
C ARG A 15 16.43 10.35 -4.56
N GLN A 16 16.30 9.20 -3.90
CA GLN A 16 16.80 7.95 -4.47
C GLN A 16 15.98 7.53 -5.70
N ARG A 17 16.63 6.81 -6.61
CA ARG A 17 15.96 6.11 -7.70
C ARG A 17 15.15 4.94 -7.12
N VAL A 18 14.21 4.43 -7.92
CA VAL A 18 13.59 3.13 -7.62
C VAL A 18 14.66 2.06 -7.49
N GLY A 19 14.54 1.25 -6.46
CA GLY A 19 15.54 0.26 -6.04
C GLY A 19 15.29 -1.12 -6.64
N THR A 20 15.65 -2.14 -5.87
CA THR A 20 15.52 -3.55 -6.24
C THR A 20 14.06 -3.93 -6.45
N GLY A 21 13.80 -4.79 -7.44
CA GLY A 21 12.49 -5.40 -7.65
C GLY A 21 12.16 -6.41 -6.54
N PHE A 22 10.87 -6.63 -6.31
CA PHE A 22 10.39 -7.67 -5.41
C PHE A 22 9.12 -8.33 -5.96
N LEU A 23 8.82 -9.53 -5.48
CA LEU A 23 7.57 -10.23 -5.82
C LEU A 23 6.48 -9.82 -4.85
N THR A 24 5.33 -9.46 -5.40
CA THR A 24 4.15 -9.11 -4.62
C THR A 24 3.32 -10.32 -4.22
N GLY A 25 3.47 -11.45 -4.91
CA GLY A 25 2.59 -12.62 -4.79
C GLY A 25 1.29 -12.47 -5.60
N VAL A 26 1.03 -11.28 -6.17
CA VAL A 26 -0.09 -11.03 -7.07
C VAL A 26 0.39 -11.24 -8.50
N ARG A 27 0.14 -12.44 -9.04
CA ARG A 27 0.66 -12.89 -10.36
C ARG A 27 0.51 -11.87 -11.49
N VAL A 28 -0.62 -11.18 -11.58
CA VAL A 28 -0.84 -10.20 -12.64
C VAL A 28 0.09 -8.98 -12.49
N ILE A 29 0.38 -8.56 -11.26
CA ILE A 29 1.34 -7.49 -11.00
C ILE A 29 2.75 -7.99 -11.28
N ASP A 30 3.13 -9.16 -10.76
CA ASP A 30 4.48 -9.69 -10.90
C ASP A 30 4.89 -9.92 -12.36
N ILE A 31 3.93 -10.24 -13.23
CA ILE A 31 4.18 -10.50 -14.66
C ILE A 31 4.09 -9.22 -15.50
N PHE A 32 3.02 -8.43 -15.33
CA PHE A 32 2.72 -7.35 -16.28
C PHE A 32 3.16 -5.97 -15.80
N THR A 33 3.24 -5.75 -14.49
CA THR A 33 3.59 -4.46 -13.89
C THR A 33 4.45 -4.65 -12.63
N PRO A 34 5.66 -5.26 -12.75
CA PRO A 34 6.50 -5.56 -11.59
C PRO A 34 6.88 -4.28 -10.84
N LEU A 35 7.03 -4.40 -9.52
CA LEU A 35 7.27 -3.27 -8.62
C LEU A 35 8.70 -3.30 -8.05
N CYS A 36 9.21 -2.12 -7.74
CA CYS A 36 10.50 -1.92 -7.07
C CYS A 36 10.35 -1.14 -5.76
N PHE A 37 11.28 -1.35 -4.83
CA PHE A 37 11.34 -0.54 -3.62
C PHE A 37 11.52 0.95 -3.95
N GLY A 38 10.84 1.83 -3.19
CA GLY A 38 10.86 3.27 -3.42
C GLY A 38 9.96 3.76 -4.58
N GLN A 39 9.25 2.85 -5.25
CA GLN A 39 8.24 3.22 -6.25
C GLN A 39 6.98 3.80 -5.58
N ARG A 40 6.36 4.78 -6.25
CA ARG A 40 5.06 5.33 -5.88
C ARG A 40 4.04 4.87 -6.90
N LEU A 41 3.01 4.16 -6.45
CA LEU A 41 1.96 3.60 -7.31
C LEU A 41 0.61 4.25 -6.98
N GLY A 42 -0.19 4.50 -8.02
CA GLY A 42 -1.61 4.82 -7.87
C GLY A 42 -2.46 3.62 -8.28
N ILE A 43 -3.48 3.29 -7.49
CA ILE A 43 -4.49 2.28 -7.83
C ILE A 43 -5.78 3.01 -8.17
N PHE A 44 -6.23 2.88 -9.42
CA PHE A 44 -7.45 3.51 -9.91
C PHE A 44 -8.51 2.43 -10.12
N ALA A 45 -9.64 2.57 -9.44
CA ALA A 45 -10.66 1.54 -9.35
C ALA A 45 -12.03 2.18 -9.08
N GLY A 46 -13.09 1.62 -9.68
CA GLY A 46 -14.48 1.94 -9.33
C GLY A 46 -14.89 1.32 -7.99
N SER A 47 -16.12 1.60 -7.56
CA SER A 47 -16.69 0.95 -6.36
C SER A 47 -16.89 -0.56 -6.61
N GLY A 48 -16.48 -1.40 -5.66
CA GLY A 48 -16.72 -2.85 -5.68
C GLY A 48 -15.87 -3.68 -6.63
N VAL A 49 -14.86 -3.10 -7.29
CA VAL A 49 -14.01 -3.83 -8.27
C VAL A 49 -12.80 -4.54 -7.65
N GLY A 50 -12.72 -4.59 -6.31
CA GLY A 50 -11.62 -5.26 -5.60
C GLY A 50 -10.43 -4.39 -5.20
N LYS A 51 -10.58 -3.04 -5.13
CA LYS A 51 -9.52 -2.11 -4.68
C LYS A 51 -8.94 -2.54 -3.31
N SER A 52 -9.81 -2.73 -2.32
CA SER A 52 -9.39 -3.07 -0.96
C SER A 52 -8.77 -4.46 -0.88
N THR A 53 -9.30 -5.42 -1.64
CA THR A 53 -8.72 -6.77 -1.77
C THR A 53 -7.32 -6.73 -2.36
N LEU A 54 -7.08 -5.91 -3.39
CA LEU A 54 -5.74 -5.75 -3.95
C LEU A 54 -4.78 -5.12 -2.95
N LEU A 55 -5.22 -4.09 -2.22
CA LEU A 55 -4.43 -3.49 -1.16
C LEU A 55 -4.07 -4.51 -0.06
N ALA A 56 -4.99 -5.41 0.29
CA ALA A 56 -4.76 -6.50 1.22
C ALA A 56 -3.67 -7.47 0.74
N MET A 57 -3.79 -7.93 -0.51
CA MET A 57 -2.81 -8.84 -1.11
C MET A 57 -1.42 -8.20 -1.15
N LEU A 58 -1.33 -6.91 -1.49
CA LEU A 58 -0.06 -6.17 -1.47
C LEU A 58 0.48 -5.97 -0.05
N ALA A 59 -0.39 -5.74 0.94
CA ALA A 59 0.00 -5.62 2.33
C ALA A 59 0.50 -6.96 2.91
N GLY A 60 0.02 -8.09 2.41
CA GLY A 60 0.48 -9.43 2.78
C GLY A 60 1.71 -9.92 2.01
N ALA A 61 2.33 -9.10 1.16
CA ALA A 61 3.52 -9.51 0.43
C ALA A 61 4.71 -9.70 1.39
N GLU A 62 5.43 -10.81 1.27
CA GLU A 62 6.59 -11.16 2.12
C GLU A 62 7.76 -10.17 2.00
N ALA A 63 7.71 -9.25 1.03
CA ALA A 63 8.75 -8.26 0.80
C ALA A 63 8.77 -7.10 1.81
N PHE A 64 7.79 -7.01 2.72
CA PHE A 64 7.66 -5.90 3.67
C PHE A 64 7.70 -6.38 5.11
N ASP A 65 8.68 -5.88 5.88
CA ASP A 65 8.74 -6.12 7.33
C ASP A 65 7.63 -5.39 8.08
N THR A 66 7.11 -4.30 7.52
CA THR A 66 6.08 -3.46 8.14
C THR A 66 5.25 -2.78 7.07
N VAL A 67 3.93 -2.83 7.23
CA VAL A 67 2.97 -2.16 6.37
C VAL A 67 2.16 -1.16 7.18
N VAL A 68 2.11 0.09 6.70
CA VAL A 68 1.31 1.15 7.30
C VAL A 68 0.11 1.41 6.41
N VAL A 69 -1.09 1.18 6.93
CA VAL A 69 -2.34 1.45 6.23
C VAL A 69 -3.02 2.68 6.83
N ALA A 70 -3.41 3.61 5.96
CA ALA A 70 -4.20 4.78 6.33
C ALA A 70 -5.51 4.78 5.54
N LEU A 71 -6.64 4.85 6.24
CA LEU A 71 -7.98 4.90 5.66
C LEU A 71 -8.53 6.32 5.82
N ILE A 72 -8.70 7.04 4.72
CA ILE A 72 -9.11 8.46 4.73
C ILE A 72 -10.41 8.63 3.96
N GLY A 73 -11.43 9.19 4.61
CA GLY A 73 -12.72 9.47 3.96
C GLY A 73 -13.54 8.23 3.56
N GLU A 74 -13.17 7.04 4.03
CA GLU A 74 -13.88 5.79 3.81
C GLU A 74 -15.16 5.72 4.68
N ARG A 75 -16.14 4.90 4.28
CA ARG A 75 -17.35 4.72 5.10
C ARG A 75 -17.08 3.81 6.30
N GLY A 76 -17.77 4.05 7.42
CA GLY A 76 -17.54 3.29 8.66
C GLY A 76 -17.64 1.78 8.52
N ARG A 77 -18.57 1.26 7.69
CA ARG A 77 -18.67 -0.18 7.43
C ARG A 77 -17.49 -0.73 6.62
N GLU A 78 -16.95 0.07 5.70
CA GLU A 78 -15.82 -0.31 4.83
C GLU A 78 -14.54 -0.37 5.67
N VAL A 79 -14.39 0.57 6.62
CA VAL A 79 -13.31 0.53 7.62
C VAL A 79 -13.41 -0.71 8.49
N ARG A 80 -14.61 -1.03 8.98
CA ARG A 80 -14.83 -2.22 9.83
C ARG A 80 -14.51 -3.52 9.08
N GLU A 81 -15.06 -3.68 7.87
CA GLU A 81 -14.78 -4.82 6.98
C GLU A 81 -13.28 -4.93 6.67
N PHE A 82 -12.59 -3.81 6.44
CA PHE A 82 -11.15 -3.84 6.24
C PHE A 82 -10.40 -4.36 7.49
N LEU A 83 -10.73 -3.85 8.68
CA LEU A 83 -10.09 -4.25 9.93
C LEU A 83 -10.40 -5.70 10.33
N GLU A 84 -11.63 -6.15 10.13
CA GLU A 84 -12.10 -7.48 10.59
C GLU A 84 -11.82 -8.58 9.57
N ASP A 85 -11.97 -8.31 8.27
CA ASP A 85 -11.98 -9.34 7.23
C ASP A 85 -10.75 -9.25 6.30
N THR A 86 -10.12 -8.09 6.20
CA THR A 86 -9.04 -7.84 5.22
C THR A 86 -7.64 -7.86 5.84
N ILE A 87 -7.47 -7.22 7.00
CA ILE A 87 -6.24 -7.29 7.80
C ILE A 87 -6.46 -7.98 9.15
N GLY A 88 -7.68 -8.46 9.39
CA GLY A 88 -8.07 -9.16 10.61
C GLY A 88 -7.30 -10.46 10.79
N ALA A 89 -7.18 -10.86 12.05
CA ALA A 89 -6.16 -11.77 12.58
C ALA A 89 -5.89 -13.01 11.71
N GLU A 90 -4.60 -13.27 11.49
CA GLU A 90 -4.11 -14.65 11.62
C GLU A 90 -4.37 -15.15 13.05
#